data_AF-A0A1A8P1V6-F1
#
_entry.id   AF-A0A1A8P1V6-F1
#
_cell.length_a   1.000
_cell.length_b   1.000
_cell.length_c   1.000
_cell.angle_alpha   90.00
_cell.angle_beta   90.00
_cell.angle_gamma   90.00
#
_symmetry.space_group_name_H-M   'P 1'
#
loop_
_entity.id
_entity.type
_entity.pdbx_description
1 polymer ?
#
loop_
_entity_poly.entity_id
_entity_poly.type
_entity_poly.pdbx_seq_one_letter_code
_entity_poly.pdbx_strand_id
1 'polypeptide(L)'
;GGGGKVSVPSLASESSASSRRPKSTLTPLEQQVIQLKEQHKDAMLAVECGYKFRFFGEDAETAAKELNITCHLDHNFMTCSIPTHRLFVHVRRLVSQGHKVGVVKQTETSAIKSSGSNRNTLFTRQLSALYTKSTLVGEDVNPVARLEDG
;
A
#
# COMPACT_ATOMS: atom_id res chain seq x y z
N GLY A 1 -19.10 -40.20 60.60
CA GLY A 1 -19.07 -40.36 59.14
C GLY A 1 -20.36 -41.04 58.71
N GLY A 2 -20.96 -40.79 57.56
CA GLY A 2 -20.65 -39.97 56.41
C GLY A 2 -21.72 -40.29 55.34
N GLY A 3 -22.01 -39.37 54.42
CA GLY A 3 -22.80 -39.65 53.22
C GLY A 3 -24.07 -38.82 53.05
N GLY A 4 -23.91 -37.56 52.61
CA GLY A 4 -25.00 -36.70 52.13
C GLY A 4 -25.02 -36.62 50.60
N LYS A 5 -26.25 -36.57 50.04
CA LYS A 5 -26.65 -36.45 48.63
C LYS A 5 -25.97 -35.30 47.85
N VAL A 6 -25.89 -35.41 46.51
CA VAL A 6 -26.49 -34.53 45.46
C VAL A 6 -25.99 -34.95 44.05
N SER A 7 -26.87 -35.31 43.10
CA SER A 7 -27.45 -34.49 42.01
C SER A 7 -26.44 -33.89 40.99
N VAL A 8 -26.49 -34.38 39.74
CA VAL A 8 -25.87 -33.78 38.54
C VAL A 8 -26.79 -32.69 37.96
N PRO A 9 -26.28 -31.64 37.25
CA PRO A 9 -26.10 -31.79 35.79
C PRO A 9 -24.98 -30.95 35.12
N SER A 10 -24.60 -31.44 33.93
CA SER A 10 -24.28 -30.78 32.64
C SER A 10 -23.18 -29.72 32.47
N LEU A 11 -22.33 -30.05 31.47
CA LEU A 11 -21.60 -29.18 30.55
C LEU A 11 -22.30 -27.85 30.24
N ALA A 12 -21.58 -26.75 30.46
CA ALA A 12 -21.38 -25.63 29.53
C ALA A 12 -20.47 -24.58 30.19
N SER A 13 -19.35 -24.25 29.57
CA SER A 13 -18.65 -22.99 29.85
C SER A 13 -18.21 -22.42 28.51
N GLU A 14 -19.16 -21.71 27.91
CA GLU A 14 -18.87 -20.72 26.90
C GLU A 14 -18.11 -19.54 27.52
N SER A 15 -17.26 -18.94 26.67
CA SER A 15 -16.84 -17.54 26.68
C SER A 15 -15.59 -17.15 27.48
N SER A 16 -14.51 -16.87 26.74
CA SER A 16 -13.81 -15.57 26.75
C SER A 16 -12.64 -15.64 25.76
N ALA A 17 -12.33 -14.69 24.89
CA ALA A 17 -12.98 -13.46 24.49
C ALA A 17 -12.51 -13.21 23.04
N SER A 18 -13.39 -13.36 22.06
CA SER A 18 -13.11 -12.82 20.72
C SER A 18 -13.20 -11.31 20.85
N SER A 19 -12.03 -10.68 21.04
CA SER A 19 -11.88 -9.23 21.03
C SER A 19 -12.51 -8.71 19.74
N ARG A 20 -13.68 -8.07 19.88
CA ARG A 20 -14.38 -7.38 18.79
C ARG A 20 -13.49 -6.23 18.37
N ARG A 21 -12.51 -6.50 17.50
CA ARG A 21 -11.88 -5.46 16.71
C ARG A 21 -13.02 -4.77 15.96
N PRO A 22 -13.15 -3.43 16.04
CA PRO A 22 -14.12 -2.75 15.20
C PRO A 22 -13.86 -3.19 13.76
N LYS A 23 -14.92 -3.54 13.01
CA LYS A 23 -14.83 -3.78 11.56
C LYS A 23 -14.13 -2.55 11.00
N SER A 24 -12.85 -2.70 10.68
CA SER A 24 -12.01 -1.54 10.42
C SER A 24 -12.38 -1.04 9.04
N THR A 25 -13.18 0.03 9.03
CA THR A 25 -13.63 0.67 7.80
C THR A 25 -12.40 1.10 7.02
N LEU A 26 -12.23 0.55 5.83
CA LEU A 26 -11.14 0.94 4.93
C LEU A 26 -11.25 2.43 4.63
N THR A 27 -10.12 3.14 4.73
CA THR A 27 -10.04 4.54 4.30
C THR A 27 -10.28 4.63 2.78
N PRO A 28 -10.71 5.80 2.27
CA PRO A 28 -10.89 5.99 0.83
C PRO A 28 -9.64 5.66 0.00
N LEU A 29 -8.44 5.96 0.54
CA LEU A 29 -7.18 5.62 -0.12
C LEU A 29 -6.95 4.12 -0.17
N GLU A 30 -7.19 3.42 0.94
CA GLU A 30 -7.04 1.96 1.00
C GLU A 30 -7.99 1.25 0.03
N GLN A 31 -9.24 1.70 -0.10
CA GLN A 31 -10.17 1.16 -1.09
C GLN A 31 -9.64 1.34 -2.51
N GLN A 32 -9.11 2.52 -2.84
CA GLN A 32 -8.51 2.77 -4.14
C GLN A 32 -7.27 1.90 -4.40
N VAL A 33 -6.44 1.68 -3.37
CA VAL A 33 -5.25 0.81 -3.46
C VAL A 33 -5.65 -0.65 -3.72
N ILE A 34 -6.69 -1.15 -3.04
CA ILE A 34 -7.21 -2.51 -3.27
C ILE A 34 -7.66 -2.66 -4.73
N GLN A 35 -8.41 -1.68 -5.26
CA GLN A 35 -8.87 -1.70 -6.65
C GLN A 35 -7.70 -1.73 -7.64
N LEU A 36 -6.68 -0.88 -7.43
CA LEU A 36 -5.48 -0.86 -8.25
C LEU A 36 -4.70 -2.18 -8.17
N LYS A 37 -4.59 -2.76 -6.97
CA LYS A 37 -3.90 -4.02 -6.77
C LYS A 37 -4.64 -5.20 -7.40
N GLU A 38 -5.97 -5.18 -7.41
CA GLU A 38 -6.77 -6.21 -8.09
C GLU A 38 -6.55 -6.23 -9.60
N GLN A 39 -6.32 -5.06 -10.21
CA GLN A 39 -6.00 -4.92 -11.63
C GLN A 39 -4.54 -5.32 -11.95
N HIS A 40 -3.65 -5.26 -10.97
CA HIS A 40 -2.20 -5.46 -11.13
C HIS A 40 -1.63 -6.38 -10.04
N LYS A 41 -2.19 -7.58 -9.89
CA LYS A 41 -1.86 -8.52 -8.80
C LYS A 41 -0.40 -8.98 -8.82
N ASP A 42 0.22 -8.97 -10.01
CA ASP A 42 1.58 -9.43 -10.28
C ASP A 42 2.65 -8.35 -10.12
N ALA A 43 2.27 -7.12 -9.77
CA ALA A 43 3.18 -5.99 -9.62
C ALA A 43 3.13 -5.41 -8.20
N MET A 44 4.29 -5.03 -7.66
CA MET A 44 4.38 -4.18 -6.47
C MET A 44 3.99 -2.75 -6.83
N LEU A 45 3.05 -2.14 -6.09
CA LEU A 45 2.56 -0.81 -6.41
C LEU A 45 3.21 0.28 -5.54
N ALA A 46 3.96 1.18 -6.18
CA ALA A 46 4.40 2.44 -5.60
C ALA A 46 3.33 3.51 -5.85
N VAL A 47 2.55 3.85 -4.82
CA VAL A 47 1.38 4.73 -4.94
C VAL A 47 1.69 6.15 -4.45
N GLU A 48 1.56 7.12 -5.35
CA GLU A 48 1.81 8.53 -5.06
C GLU A 48 0.80 9.09 -4.05
N CYS A 49 1.32 9.63 -2.96
CA CYS A 49 0.58 10.22 -1.87
C CYS A 49 1.24 11.55 -1.46
N GLY A 50 0.97 12.61 -2.23
CA GLY A 50 1.63 13.91 -2.02
C GLY A 50 3.12 13.82 -2.34
N TYR A 51 3.98 14.19 -1.39
CA TYR A 51 5.44 14.24 -1.58
C TYR A 51 6.16 12.88 -1.45
N LYS A 52 5.43 11.77 -1.33
CA LYS A 52 5.97 10.43 -1.13
C LYS A 52 5.22 9.36 -1.93
N PHE A 53 5.92 8.29 -2.27
CA PHE A 53 5.31 7.05 -2.71
C PHE A 53 5.14 6.10 -1.52
N ARG A 54 3.97 5.48 -1.43
CA ARG A 54 3.62 4.50 -0.39
C ARG A 54 3.44 3.12 -1.02
N PHE A 55 3.85 2.10 -0.28
CA PHE A 55 3.54 0.70 -0.55
C PHE A 55 2.60 0.21 0.55
N PHE A 56 1.78 -0.81 0.25
CA PHE A 56 0.75 -1.30 1.16
C PHE A 56 0.74 -2.83 1.23
N GLY A 57 0.47 -3.37 2.42
CA GLY A 57 0.37 -4.81 2.68
C GLY A 57 1.69 -5.55 2.39
N GLU A 58 1.58 -6.67 1.67
CA GLU A 58 2.73 -7.50 1.27
C GLU A 58 3.76 -6.73 0.43
N ASP A 59 3.32 -5.78 -0.41
CA ASP A 59 4.22 -4.93 -1.18
C ASP A 59 5.06 -4.06 -0.24
N ALA A 60 4.49 -3.60 0.88
CA ALA A 60 5.20 -2.79 1.86
C ALA A 60 6.24 -3.61 2.63
N GLU A 61 5.88 -4.82 3.06
CA GLU A 61 6.81 -5.71 3.76
C GLU A 61 8.00 -6.09 2.87
N THR A 62 7.71 -6.47 1.63
CA THR A 62 8.74 -6.79 0.62
C THR A 62 9.62 -5.57 0.33
N ALA A 63 9.02 -4.41 0.06
CA ALA A 63 9.77 -3.19 -0.22
C ALA A 63 10.63 -2.76 0.97
N ALA A 64 10.11 -2.88 2.19
CA ALA A 64 10.84 -2.55 3.40
C ALA A 64 12.11 -3.39 3.57
N LYS A 65 12.00 -4.70 3.32
CA LYS A 65 13.13 -5.63 3.35
C LYS A 65 14.16 -5.31 2.27
N GLU A 66 13.76 -5.18 1.02
CA GLU A 66 14.69 -4.97 -0.11
C GLU A 66 15.36 -3.59 -0.10
N LEU A 67 14.64 -2.58 0.39
CA LEU A 67 15.11 -1.20 0.45
C LEU A 67 15.83 -0.86 1.76
N ASN A 68 15.73 -1.72 2.78
CA ASN A 68 16.18 -1.48 4.15
C ASN A 68 15.53 -0.22 4.77
N ILE A 69 14.20 -0.15 4.72
CA ILE A 69 13.40 0.94 5.32
C ILE A 69 12.37 0.39 6.30
N THR A 70 11.85 1.23 7.18
CA THR A 70 10.86 0.82 8.18
C THR A 70 9.50 0.54 7.56
N CYS A 71 8.91 -0.61 7.92
CA CYS A 71 7.51 -0.94 7.70
C CYS A 71 6.76 -0.90 9.03
N HIS A 72 5.55 -0.33 9.03
CA HIS A 72 4.70 -0.29 10.22
C HIS A 72 3.22 -0.45 9.84
N LEU A 73 2.40 -0.90 10.78
CA LEU A 73 0.96 -0.96 10.59
C LEU A 73 0.39 0.47 10.61
N ASP A 74 -0.21 0.89 9.49
CA ASP A 74 -0.97 2.13 9.38
C ASP A 74 -2.40 1.78 8.97
N HIS A 75 -3.37 2.10 9.84
CA HIS A 75 -4.77 1.69 9.69
C HIS A 75 -4.91 0.17 9.47
N ASN A 76 -5.20 -0.27 8.24
CA ASN A 76 -5.50 -1.66 7.91
C ASN A 76 -4.32 -2.39 7.27
N PHE A 77 -3.25 -1.70 6.88
CA PHE A 77 -2.16 -2.28 6.10
C PHE A 77 -0.79 -1.97 6.68
N MET A 78 0.12 -2.95 6.57
CA MET A 78 1.55 -2.66 6.65
C MET A 78 1.91 -1.64 5.57
N THR A 79 2.65 -0.61 5.95
CA THR A 79 3.02 0.51 5.07
C THR A 79 4.49 0.83 5.23
N CYS A 80 5.16 1.08 4.11
CA CYS A 80 6.41 1.82 4.04
C CYS A 80 6.31 2.92 2.97
N SER A 81 7.24 3.89 3.00
CA SER A 81 7.22 4.99 2.04
C SER A 81 8.60 5.49 1.67
N ILE A 82 8.71 6.06 0.48
CA ILE A 82 9.91 6.70 -0.04
C ILE A 82 9.58 8.12 -0.55
N PRO A 83 10.50 9.09 -0.45
CA PRO A 83 10.30 10.42 -1.04
C PRO A 83 10.17 10.34 -2.57
N THR A 84 9.35 11.21 -3.18
CA THR A 84 9.14 11.24 -4.64
C THR A 84 10.43 11.37 -5.44
N HIS A 85 11.33 12.27 -5.04
CA HIS A 85 12.64 12.47 -5.70
C HIS A 85 13.59 11.25 -5.60
N ARG A 86 13.28 10.26 -4.74
CA ARG A 86 14.04 9.01 -4.60
C ARG A 86 13.40 7.83 -5.33
N LEU A 87 12.25 8.04 -5.99
CA LEU A 87 11.52 6.98 -6.70
C LEU A 87 12.45 6.18 -7.61
N PHE A 88 13.21 6.86 -8.48
CA PHE A 88 14.10 6.22 -9.44
C PHE A 88 15.08 5.24 -8.78
N VAL A 89 15.71 5.65 -7.66
CA VAL A 89 16.69 4.81 -6.95
C VAL A 89 16.04 3.53 -6.44
N HIS A 90 14.86 3.67 -5.82
CA HIS A 90 14.20 2.55 -5.15
C HIS A 90 13.52 1.61 -6.16
N VAL A 91 12.90 2.14 -7.22
CA VAL A 91 12.33 1.33 -8.30
C VAL A 91 13.43 0.51 -8.98
N ARG A 92 14.57 1.13 -9.33
CA ARG A 92 15.70 0.39 -9.92
C ARG A 92 16.20 -0.73 -9.01
N ARG A 93 16.31 -0.48 -7.70
CA ARG A 93 16.70 -1.50 -6.72
C ARG A 93 15.70 -2.65 -6.69
N LEU A 94 14.40 -2.37 -6.54
CA LEU A 94 13.35 -3.41 -6.52
C LEU A 94 13.33 -4.24 -7.82
N VAL A 95 13.45 -3.58 -8.97
CA VAL A 95 13.51 -4.26 -10.27
C VAL A 95 14.76 -5.12 -10.40
N SER A 96 15.92 -4.66 -9.91
CA SER A 96 17.16 -5.46 -9.92
C SER A 96 17.04 -6.74 -9.10
N GLN A 97 16.26 -6.72 -8.02
CA GLN A 97 15.92 -7.89 -7.20
C GLN A 97 14.88 -8.82 -7.86
N GLY A 98 14.35 -8.44 -9.02
CA GLY A 98 13.43 -9.26 -9.81
C GLY A 98 11.96 -8.93 -9.62
N HIS A 99 11.63 -7.88 -8.87
CA HIS A 99 10.24 -7.46 -8.71
C HIS A 99 9.74 -6.69 -9.93
N LYS A 100 8.50 -6.96 -10.33
CA LYS A 100 7.75 -6.08 -11.25
C LYS A 100 7.18 -4.93 -10.42
N VAL A 101 7.46 -3.69 -10.81
CA VAL A 101 7.09 -2.50 -10.05
C VAL A 101 6.20 -1.59 -10.88
N GLY A 102 4.98 -1.35 -10.41
CA GLY A 102 4.05 -0.38 -10.98
C GLY A 102 4.13 0.96 -10.26
N VAL A 103 4.31 2.05 -10.99
CA VAL A 103 4.25 3.40 -10.45
C VAL A 103 2.86 3.97 -10.70
N VAL A 104 2.14 4.27 -9.62
CA VAL A 104 0.80 4.84 -9.63
C VAL A 104 0.87 6.30 -9.26
N LYS A 105 0.41 7.19 -10.14
CA LYS A 105 0.45 8.65 -9.96
C LYS A 105 -0.93 9.26 -9.82
N GLN A 106 -1.01 10.44 -9.22
CA GLN A 106 -2.24 11.22 -9.17
C GLN A 106 -2.55 11.81 -10.56
N THR A 107 -3.77 11.63 -11.04
CA THR A 107 -4.20 12.11 -12.36
C THR A 107 -4.67 13.57 -12.35
N GLU A 108 -4.88 14.13 -11.16
CA GLU A 108 -5.31 15.52 -10.94
C GLU A 108 -4.21 16.29 -10.21
N THR A 109 -3.99 17.56 -10.57
CA THR A 109 -3.14 18.47 -9.78
C THR A 109 -3.96 19.14 -8.68
N SER A 110 -3.30 19.51 -7.58
CA SER A 110 -3.95 20.24 -6.47
C SER A 110 -4.62 21.54 -6.95
N ALA A 111 -3.99 22.26 -7.88
CA ALA A 111 -4.54 23.51 -8.44
C ALA A 111 -5.88 23.27 -9.16
N ILE A 112 -5.91 22.30 -10.08
CA ILE A 112 -7.13 21.95 -10.84
C ILE A 112 -8.23 21.46 -9.90
N LYS A 113 -7.85 20.66 -8.90
CA LYS A 113 -8.79 20.10 -7.94
C LYS A 113 -9.39 21.15 -7.01
N SER A 114 -8.59 22.09 -6.52
CA SER A 114 -9.06 23.18 -5.65
C SER A 114 -10.04 24.12 -6.35
N SER A 115 -9.96 24.26 -7.67
CA SER A 115 -10.87 25.07 -8.48
C SER A 115 -12.13 24.34 -8.98
N GLY A 116 -12.21 23.01 -8.82
CA GLY A 116 -13.30 22.20 -9.37
C GLY A 116 -14.38 21.81 -8.34
N SER A 117 -15.52 21.32 -8.84
CA SER A 117 -16.64 20.81 -8.02
C SER A 117 -16.25 19.63 -7.10
N ASN A 118 -15.10 18.99 -7.38
CA ASN A 118 -14.58 17.81 -6.66
C ASN A 118 -13.49 18.15 -5.64
N ARG A 119 -13.36 19.42 -5.20
CA ARG A 119 -12.30 19.87 -4.28
C ARG A 119 -12.20 19.08 -2.96
N ASN A 120 -13.30 18.47 -2.50
CA ASN A 120 -13.37 17.70 -1.26
C ASN A 120 -13.22 16.18 -1.45
N THR A 121 -13.01 15.70 -2.69
CA THR A 121 -12.90 14.26 -2.97
C THR A 121 -11.44 13.78 -2.90
N LEU A 122 -11.23 12.47 -2.76
CA LEU A 122 -9.88 11.90 -2.86
C LEU A 122 -9.32 12.10 -4.27
N PHE A 123 -8.02 12.41 -4.40
CA PHE A 123 -7.34 12.45 -5.70
C PHE A 123 -7.45 11.11 -6.43
N THR A 124 -7.88 11.18 -7.69
CA THR A 124 -7.86 10.04 -8.60
C THR A 124 -6.40 9.65 -8.92
N ARG A 125 -6.17 8.35 -9.11
CA ARG A 125 -4.85 7.78 -9.37
C ARG A 125 -4.96 6.65 -10.36
N GLN A 126 -3.94 6.50 -11.19
CA GLN A 126 -3.85 5.45 -12.19
C GLN A 126 -2.41 4.94 -12.32
N LEU A 127 -2.25 3.72 -12.82
CA LEU A 127 -0.94 3.19 -13.18
C LEU A 127 -0.36 4.06 -14.30
N SER A 128 0.77 4.70 -14.03
CA SER A 128 1.48 5.56 -14.97
C SER A 128 2.57 4.81 -15.74
N ALA A 129 3.21 3.84 -15.09
CA ALA A 129 4.29 3.07 -15.69
C ALA A 129 4.47 1.71 -14.98
N LEU A 130 5.03 0.74 -15.72
CA LEU A 130 5.32 -0.60 -15.22
C LEU A 130 6.75 -1.00 -15.59
N TYR A 131 7.55 -1.29 -14.57
CA TYR A 131 8.97 -1.59 -14.70
C TYR A 131 9.27 -3.05 -14.38
N THR A 132 10.05 -3.66 -15.26
CA THR A 132 10.63 -4.99 -15.12
C THR A 132 12.10 -4.95 -15.51
N LYS A 133 12.84 -6.04 -15.30
CA LYS A 133 14.26 -6.11 -15.68
C LYS A 133 14.52 -5.77 -17.16
N SER A 134 13.58 -6.09 -18.05
CA SER A 134 13.69 -5.81 -19.49
C SER A 134 13.11 -4.46 -19.92
N THR A 135 12.35 -3.78 -19.06
CA THR A 135 11.60 -2.55 -19.40
C THR A 135 11.98 -1.35 -18.53
N LEU A 136 13.20 -1.33 -18.00
CA LEU A 136 13.70 -0.25 -17.15
C LEU A 136 14.08 1.01 -17.95
N VAL A 137 13.10 1.54 -18.68
CA VAL A 137 13.19 2.72 -19.55
C VAL A 137 12.11 3.73 -19.18
N GLY A 138 12.40 5.03 -19.24
CA GLY A 138 11.45 6.11 -18.94
C GLY A 138 11.98 7.14 -17.94
N GLU A 139 11.37 8.33 -17.93
CA GLU A 139 11.84 9.49 -17.15
C GLU A 139 11.91 9.23 -15.64
N ASP A 140 10.96 8.45 -15.10
CA ASP A 140 10.90 8.11 -13.66
C ASP A 140 12.06 7.21 -13.20
N VAL A 141 12.77 6.56 -14.12
CA VAL A 141 13.90 5.66 -13.84
C VAL A 141 15.21 6.11 -14.50
N ASN A 142 15.14 7.07 -15.43
CA ASN A 142 16.27 7.75 -16.06
C ASN A 142 16.04 9.27 -16.17
N PRO A 143 16.29 10.05 -15.10
CA PRO A 143 16.04 11.49 -15.09
C PRO A 143 17.00 12.31 -15.98
N VAL A 144 18.05 11.70 -16.54
CA VAL A 144 19.08 12.37 -17.36
C VAL A 144 18.61 12.64 -18.79
N ALA A 145 17.58 11.94 -19.28
CA ALA A 145 17.08 12.06 -20.64
C ALA A 145 16.46 13.44 -20.99
N ARG A 146 16.33 14.34 -20.02
CA ARG A 146 15.71 15.67 -20.21
C ARG A 146 16.72 16.78 -20.52
N LEU A 147 18.03 16.51 -20.42
CA LEU A 147 19.08 17.54 -20.58
C LEU A 147 19.70 17.59 -21.98
N GLU A 148 19.25 16.75 -22.92
CA GLU A 148 19.81 16.71 -24.29
C GLU A 148 18.90 17.36 -25.36
N ASP A 149 17.72 17.86 -24.98
CA ASP A 149 16.74 18.50 -25.90
C ASP A 149 16.48 19.99 -25.56
N GLY A 150 17.52 20.74 -25.18
CA GLY A 150 17.41 22.18 -24.86
C GLY A 150 18.62 22.99 -25.30
#